data_AF-A0A2U3NGK0-F1
#
_entry.id   AF-A0A2U3NGK0-F1
#
_cell.length_a   1.000
_cell.length_b   1.000
_cell.length_c   1.000
_cell.angle_alpha   90.00
_cell.angle_beta   90.00
_cell.angle_gamma   90.00
#
_symmetry.space_group_name_H-M   'P 1'
#
loop_
_entity.id
_entity.type
_entity.pdbx_description
1 polymer ?
#
loop_
_entity_poly.entity_id
_entity_poly.type
_entity_poly.pdbx_seq_one_letter_code
_entity_poly.pdbx_strand_id
1 'polypeptide(L)'
;VLLAVCDQAHEWHALTILDAVSVALRAAGIPVLRRIMTRDVTTEGHWYDPDSGATGPTYPYTDSLVTAHRVLGGERVSPGRGDIEAEFAYLPAAPPMALGDHGELVIQVAQEITDALEGHPINRSLPTRAGIAITADVAVRDAMIAAAAQHTDTAAYLWTHIARRLRGQPRAEALTIAAACYCFLGDTVRAGIAADAALGEAQATQTPPPRLALMLLTALRSGLTPHQISRAIVDATNSD
;
A
#
# COMPACT_ATOMS: atom_id res chain seq x y z
N VAL A 1 22.68 2.41 -2.95
CA VAL A 1 22.96 2.31 -4.42
C VAL A 1 22.06 3.32 -5.10
N LEU A 2 22.58 4.06 -6.08
CA LEU A 2 21.79 5.00 -6.88
C LEU A 2 21.60 4.42 -8.28
N LEU A 3 20.38 4.48 -8.81
CA LEU A 3 20.04 3.99 -10.14
C LEU A 3 19.34 5.12 -10.91
N ALA A 4 19.80 5.40 -12.12
CA ALA A 4 19.08 6.23 -13.08
C ALA A 4 18.59 5.38 -14.25
N VAL A 5 17.32 5.55 -14.62
CA VAL A 5 16.73 4.97 -15.83
C VAL A 5 16.40 6.12 -16.77
N CYS A 6 17.11 6.24 -17.89
CA CYS A 6 16.96 7.36 -18.81
C CYS A 6 17.28 6.96 -20.25
N ASP A 7 16.64 7.61 -21.23
CA ASP A 7 17.03 7.47 -22.62
C ASP A 7 18.43 8.09 -22.88
N GLN A 8 18.94 7.89 -24.10
CA GLN A 8 20.25 8.40 -24.50
C GLN A 8 20.34 9.93 -24.53
N ALA A 9 19.22 10.61 -24.82
CA ALA A 9 19.21 12.07 -24.92
C ALA A 9 19.42 12.72 -23.56
N HIS A 10 19.03 12.03 -22.48
CA HIS A 10 19.11 12.53 -21.11
C HIS A 10 20.28 11.96 -20.29
N GLU A 11 21.15 11.14 -20.88
CA GLU A 11 22.24 10.44 -20.19
C GLU A 11 23.17 11.38 -19.41
N TRP A 12 23.61 12.48 -20.04
CA TRP A 12 24.44 13.50 -19.37
C TRP A 12 23.72 14.21 -18.22
N HIS A 13 22.42 14.43 -18.35
CA HIS A 13 21.61 15.07 -17.32
C HIS A 13 21.43 14.13 -16.13
N ALA A 14 21.13 12.85 -16.39
CA ALA A 14 21.02 11.82 -15.38
C ALA A 14 22.33 11.63 -14.60
N LEU A 15 23.48 11.66 -15.29
CA LEU A 15 24.79 11.60 -14.65
C LEU A 15 25.01 12.78 -13.69
N THR A 16 24.69 13.99 -14.14
CA THR A 16 24.80 15.22 -13.33
C THR A 16 23.94 15.14 -12.06
N ILE A 17 22.72 14.63 -12.18
CA ILE A 17 21.82 14.41 -11.03
C ILE A 17 22.40 13.34 -10.09
N LEU A 18 22.89 12.22 -10.63
CA LEU A 18 23.50 11.15 -9.84
C LEU A 18 24.73 11.65 -9.06
N ASP A 19 25.56 12.50 -9.66
CA ASP A 19 26.68 13.17 -8.97
C ASP A 19 26.18 14.04 -7.82
N ALA A 20 25.23 14.93 -8.08
CA ALA A 20 24.69 15.85 -7.08
C ALA A 20 24.07 15.11 -5.89
N VAL A 21 23.25 14.08 -6.16
CA VAL A 21 22.63 13.25 -5.12
C VAL A 21 23.68 12.45 -4.34
N SER A 22 24.70 11.92 -5.03
CA SER A 22 25.78 11.17 -4.38
C SER A 22 26.55 12.04 -3.39
N VAL A 23 26.89 13.27 -3.79
CA VAL A 23 27.56 14.26 -2.93
C VAL A 23 26.69 14.61 -1.73
N ALA A 24 25.40 14.90 -1.94
CA ALA A 24 24.47 15.26 -0.87
C ALA A 24 24.30 14.13 0.16
N LEU A 25 24.15 12.88 -0.29
CA LEU A 25 24.02 11.72 0.59
C LEU A 25 25.29 11.48 1.42
N ARG A 26 26.47 11.57 0.79
CA ARG A 26 27.74 11.43 1.50
C ARG A 26 27.95 12.55 2.53
N ALA A 27 27.57 13.78 2.20
CA ALA A 27 27.61 14.90 3.15
C ALA A 27 26.69 14.67 4.36
N ALA A 28 25.58 13.96 4.17
CA ALA A 28 24.68 13.52 5.24
C ALA A 28 25.15 12.25 5.98
N GLY A 29 26.36 11.75 5.70
CA GLY A 29 26.90 10.53 6.31
C GLY A 29 26.30 9.22 5.76
N ILE A 30 25.54 9.28 4.67
CA ILE A 30 24.92 8.11 4.03
C ILE A 30 25.88 7.57 2.95
N PRO A 31 26.39 6.33 3.09
CA PRO A 31 27.33 5.77 2.12
C PRO A 31 26.63 5.41 0.80
N VAL A 32 27.18 5.92 -0.30
CA VAL A 32 26.76 5.55 -1.66
C VAL A 32 27.63 4.41 -2.16
N LEU A 33 27.08 3.19 -2.14
CA LEU A 33 27.81 1.96 -2.47
C LEU A 33 28.14 1.79 -3.95
N ARG A 34 27.25 2.24 -4.84
CA ARG A 34 27.40 2.14 -6.30
C ARG A 34 26.41 3.07 -6.99
N ARG A 35 26.77 3.54 -8.19
CA ARG A 35 25.89 4.26 -9.10
C ARG A 35 25.72 3.42 -10.36
N ILE A 36 24.49 3.33 -10.86
CA ILE A 36 24.15 2.52 -12.01
C ILE A 36 23.24 3.33 -12.91
N MET A 37 23.44 3.22 -14.21
CA MET A 37 22.60 3.80 -15.25
C MET A 37 22.11 2.68 -16.17
N THR A 38 20.85 2.72 -16.59
CA THR A 38 20.31 1.85 -17.63
C THR A 38 19.31 2.63 -18.47
N ARG A 39 19.04 2.15 -19.69
CA ARG A 39 18.06 2.79 -20.60
C ARG A 39 16.64 2.38 -20.30
N ASP A 40 16.48 1.12 -19.95
CA ASP A 40 15.20 0.48 -19.73
C ASP A 40 15.41 -0.68 -18.75
N VAL A 41 14.34 -1.02 -18.04
CA VAL A 41 14.25 -2.18 -17.13
C VAL A 41 13.12 -3.13 -17.55
N THR A 42 12.34 -2.76 -18.57
CA THR A 42 11.20 -3.51 -19.11
C THR A 42 11.58 -4.34 -20.34
N THR A 43 12.67 -3.99 -21.01
CA THR A 43 13.26 -4.74 -22.12
C THR A 43 14.70 -5.17 -21.78
N GLU A 44 15.20 -6.17 -22.48
CA GLU A 44 16.61 -6.57 -22.36
C GLU A 44 17.51 -5.41 -22.79
N GLY A 45 18.58 -5.18 -22.05
CA GLY A 45 19.46 -4.04 -22.27
C GLY A 45 20.80 -4.17 -21.57
N HIS A 46 21.40 -3.03 -21.26
CA HIS A 46 22.67 -2.96 -20.54
C HIS A 46 22.64 -1.90 -19.46
N TRP A 47 23.24 -2.24 -18.32
CA TRP A 47 23.57 -1.26 -17.29
C TRP A 47 25.02 -0.79 -17.45
N TYR A 48 25.27 0.42 -16.98
CA TYR A 48 26.56 1.09 -16.95
C TYR A 48 26.81 1.70 -15.57
N ASP A 49 27.99 1.47 -15.01
CA ASP A 49 28.46 2.12 -13.79
C ASP A 49 29.39 3.28 -14.17
N PRO A 50 28.97 4.54 -13.94
CA PRO A 50 29.79 5.70 -14.28
C PRO A 50 31.03 5.87 -13.40
N ASP A 51 31.10 5.23 -12.23
CA ASP A 51 32.27 5.30 -11.34
C ASP A 51 33.39 4.38 -11.80
N SER A 52 33.04 3.18 -12.25
CA SER A 52 34.00 2.12 -12.58
C SER A 52 34.14 1.86 -14.08
N GLY A 53 33.22 2.37 -14.90
CA GLY A 53 33.10 2.05 -16.32
C GLY A 53 32.57 0.64 -16.58
N ALA A 54 32.19 -0.11 -15.54
CA ALA A 54 31.69 -1.47 -15.69
C ALA A 54 30.33 -1.48 -16.40
N THR A 55 30.09 -2.52 -17.21
CA THR A 55 28.81 -2.76 -17.86
C THR A 55 28.39 -4.22 -17.71
N GLY A 56 27.10 -4.46 -17.88
CA GLY A 56 26.56 -5.82 -17.91
C GLY A 56 25.14 -5.83 -18.47
N PRO A 57 24.58 -7.02 -18.75
CA PRO A 57 23.22 -7.13 -19.26
C PRO A 57 22.20 -6.75 -18.18
N THR A 58 21.09 -6.15 -18.62
CA THR A 58 19.83 -6.04 -17.86
C THR A 58 18.79 -6.94 -18.50
N TYR A 59 18.05 -7.66 -17.67
CA TYR A 59 16.91 -8.46 -18.12
C TYR A 59 15.62 -7.70 -17.83
N PRO A 60 14.55 -7.93 -18.61
CA PRO A 60 13.22 -7.46 -18.27
C PRO A 60 12.91 -7.79 -16.81
N TYR A 61 12.38 -6.82 -16.05
CA TYR A 61 12.11 -7.04 -14.63
C TYR A 61 11.14 -8.21 -14.42
N THR A 62 10.27 -8.51 -15.39
CA THR A 62 9.34 -9.65 -15.37
C THR A 62 10.04 -11.01 -15.38
N ASP A 63 11.26 -11.07 -15.91
CA ASP A 63 12.00 -12.31 -16.15
C ASP A 63 13.11 -12.52 -15.10
N SER A 64 13.23 -11.59 -14.15
CA SER A 64 14.18 -11.68 -13.05
C SER A 64 13.77 -12.73 -12.02
N LEU A 65 14.72 -13.57 -11.58
CA LEU A 65 14.52 -14.55 -10.50
C LEU A 65 14.04 -13.90 -9.20
N VAL A 66 14.41 -12.64 -8.94
CA VAL A 66 13.92 -11.86 -7.78
C VAL A 66 12.44 -11.52 -7.94
N THR A 67 12.00 -11.17 -9.15
CA THR A 67 10.59 -10.92 -9.46
C THR A 67 9.78 -12.20 -9.39
N ALA A 68 10.30 -13.31 -9.93
CA ALA A 68 9.67 -14.62 -9.78
C ALA A 68 9.52 -15.02 -8.30
N HIS A 69 10.52 -14.73 -7.46
CA HIS A 69 10.46 -15.01 -6.02
C HIS A 69 9.43 -14.10 -5.29
N ARG A 70 9.32 -12.82 -5.69
CA ARG A 70 8.29 -11.91 -5.19
C ARG A 70 6.87 -12.36 -5.56
N VAL A 71 6.67 -12.77 -6.81
CA VAL A 71 5.38 -13.30 -7.29
C VAL A 71 5.04 -14.63 -6.60
N LEU A 72 6.02 -15.52 -6.40
CA LEU A 72 5.83 -16.75 -5.62
C LEU A 72 5.49 -16.47 -4.14
N GLY A 73 5.97 -15.35 -3.59
CA GLY A 73 5.59 -14.84 -2.26
C GLY A 73 4.26 -14.06 -2.21
N GLY A 74 3.54 -13.95 -3.34
CA GLY A 74 2.25 -13.26 -3.42
C GLY A 74 2.31 -11.76 -3.73
N GLU A 75 3.51 -11.18 -3.87
CA GLU A 75 3.66 -9.77 -4.25
C GLU A 75 3.29 -9.57 -5.73
N ARG A 76 2.44 -8.57 -6.01
CA ARG A 76 2.06 -8.18 -7.38
C ARG A 76 3.00 -7.11 -7.91
N VAL A 77 3.64 -7.42 -9.05
CA VAL A 77 4.43 -6.44 -9.80
C VAL A 77 3.54 -5.72 -10.80
N SER A 78 3.42 -4.40 -10.62
CA SER A 78 2.60 -3.53 -11.45
C SER A 78 3.49 -2.72 -12.41
N PRO A 79 3.11 -2.54 -13.69
CA PRO A 79 3.96 -1.90 -14.69
C PRO A 79 4.14 -0.40 -14.48
N GLY A 80 3.25 0.26 -13.74
CA GLY A 80 3.43 1.63 -13.29
C GLY A 80 2.61 1.99 -12.05
N ARG A 81 2.86 3.18 -11.51
CA ARG A 81 2.15 3.71 -10.33
C ARG A 81 0.64 3.84 -10.58
N GLY A 82 0.24 4.21 -11.81
CA GLY A 82 -1.17 4.31 -12.21
C GLY A 82 -1.92 2.98 -12.13
N ASP A 83 -1.26 1.85 -12.36
CA ASP A 83 -1.87 0.54 -12.23
C ASP A 83 -2.11 0.18 -10.76
N ILE A 84 -1.19 0.56 -9.87
CA ILE A 84 -1.35 0.38 -8.43
C ILE A 84 -2.48 1.28 -7.91
N GLU A 85 -2.57 2.53 -8.37
CA GLU A 85 -3.68 3.43 -8.05
C GLU A 85 -5.03 2.87 -8.53
N ALA A 86 -5.07 2.24 -9.71
CA ALA A 86 -6.27 1.59 -10.24
C ALA A 86 -6.75 0.40 -9.38
N GLU A 87 -5.88 -0.22 -8.57
CA GLU A 87 -6.27 -1.24 -7.60
C GLU A 87 -7.28 -0.70 -6.57
N PHE A 88 -7.24 0.61 -6.27
CA PHE A 88 -8.14 1.28 -5.32
C PHE A 88 -9.33 1.98 -5.99
N ALA A 89 -9.41 1.97 -7.32
CA ALA A 89 -10.50 2.59 -8.06
C ALA A 89 -11.85 1.92 -7.76
N TYR A 90 -12.93 2.70 -7.83
CA TYR A 90 -14.27 2.23 -7.52
C TYR A 90 -14.68 0.99 -8.32
N LEU A 91 -15.45 0.14 -7.66
CA LEU A 91 -16.26 -0.91 -8.26
C LEU A 91 -17.75 -0.52 -8.18
N PRO A 92 -18.65 -1.21 -8.90
CA PRO A 92 -20.08 -1.04 -8.71
C PRO A 92 -20.45 -1.16 -7.23
N ALA A 93 -21.24 -0.21 -6.71
CA ALA A 93 -21.53 -0.14 -5.29
C ALA A 93 -22.11 -1.46 -4.75
N ALA A 94 -21.79 -1.80 -3.50
CA ALA A 94 -22.41 -2.95 -2.85
C ALA A 94 -23.93 -2.73 -2.69
N PRO A 95 -24.74 -3.81 -2.67
CA PRO A 95 -26.19 -3.69 -2.50
C PRO A 95 -26.54 -2.93 -1.21
N PRO A 96 -27.56 -2.05 -1.25
CA PRO A 96 -28.04 -1.39 -0.05
C PRO A 96 -28.65 -2.41 0.92
N MET A 97 -28.65 -2.08 2.20
CA MET A 97 -29.17 -2.95 3.27
C MET A 97 -30.04 -2.15 4.22
N ALA A 98 -31.13 -2.76 4.70
CA ALA A 98 -31.91 -2.23 5.81
C ALA A 98 -31.14 -2.44 7.13
N LEU A 99 -30.97 -1.36 7.89
CA LEU A 99 -30.34 -1.39 9.21
C LEU A 99 -31.25 -2.16 10.20
N GLY A 100 -30.72 -3.24 10.77
CA GLY A 100 -31.32 -3.98 11.88
C GLY A 100 -30.69 -3.58 13.22
N ASP A 101 -30.57 -4.54 14.14
CA ASP A 101 -29.80 -4.37 15.37
C ASP A 101 -28.30 -4.17 15.04
N HIS A 102 -27.73 -3.06 15.53
CA HIS A 102 -26.34 -2.72 15.26
C HIS A 102 -25.35 -3.63 15.99
N GLY A 103 -25.69 -4.12 17.20
CA GLY A 103 -24.82 -5.00 17.97
C GLY A 103 -24.68 -6.38 17.32
N GLU A 104 -25.80 -6.95 16.90
CA GLU A 104 -25.82 -8.22 16.17
C GLU A 104 -25.09 -8.11 14.82
N LEU A 105 -25.24 -6.97 14.13
CA LEU A 105 -24.53 -6.70 12.88
C LEU A 105 -23.01 -6.67 13.08
N VAL A 106 -22.51 -6.04 14.14
CA VAL A 106 -21.05 -6.00 14.43
C VAL A 106 -20.49 -7.39 14.64
N ILE A 107 -21.15 -8.22 15.45
CA ILE A 107 -20.70 -9.60 15.72
C ILE A 107 -20.70 -10.42 14.43
N GLN A 108 -21.78 -10.35 13.65
CA GLN A 108 -21.89 -11.07 12.38
C GLN A 108 -20.81 -10.63 11.39
N VAL A 109 -20.55 -9.32 11.29
CA VAL A 109 -19.50 -8.78 10.39
C VAL A 109 -18.12 -9.25 10.82
N ALA A 110 -17.82 -9.27 12.12
CA ALA A 110 -16.52 -9.75 12.61
C ALA A 110 -16.30 -11.23 12.27
N GLN A 111 -17.33 -12.06 12.41
CA GLN A 111 -17.28 -13.47 12.00
C GLN A 111 -17.07 -13.60 10.49
N GLU A 112 -17.87 -12.93 9.67
CA GLU A 112 -17.73 -13.02 8.21
C GLU A 112 -16.39 -12.47 7.69
N ILE A 113 -15.83 -11.45 8.34
CA ILE A 113 -14.49 -10.95 8.02
C ILE A 113 -13.45 -12.01 8.40
N THR A 114 -13.57 -12.64 9.57
CA THR A 114 -12.66 -13.72 9.99
C THR A 114 -12.72 -14.89 9.01
N ASP A 115 -13.92 -15.35 8.64
CA ASP A 115 -14.12 -16.40 7.65
C ASP A 115 -13.47 -16.02 6.31
N ALA A 116 -13.64 -14.77 5.87
CA ALA A 116 -13.03 -14.25 4.64
C ALA A 116 -11.49 -14.23 4.70
N LEU A 117 -10.93 -13.89 5.87
CA LEU A 117 -9.48 -13.92 6.12
C LEU A 117 -8.91 -15.35 6.11
N GLU A 118 -9.73 -16.34 6.45
CA GLU A 118 -9.43 -17.77 6.31
C GLU A 118 -9.64 -18.31 4.88
N GLY A 119 -10.09 -17.46 3.95
CA GLY A 119 -10.27 -17.80 2.54
C GLY A 119 -11.68 -18.27 2.17
N HIS A 120 -12.67 -18.13 3.06
CA HIS A 120 -14.05 -18.47 2.73
C HIS A 120 -14.69 -17.45 1.76
N PRO A 121 -15.69 -17.87 0.97
CA PRO A 121 -16.38 -16.97 0.05
C PRO A 121 -17.10 -15.82 0.76
N ILE A 122 -16.89 -14.59 0.29
CA ILE A 122 -17.58 -13.40 0.83
C ILE A 122 -18.97 -13.19 0.23
N ASN A 123 -19.91 -12.74 1.07
CA ASN A 123 -21.22 -12.31 0.63
C ASN A 123 -21.13 -10.95 -0.10
N ARG A 124 -21.92 -10.74 -1.16
CA ARG A 124 -21.97 -9.46 -1.90
C ARG A 124 -22.38 -8.26 -1.05
N SER A 125 -23.08 -8.50 0.04
CA SER A 125 -23.54 -7.47 0.99
C SER A 125 -22.57 -7.20 2.14
N LEU A 126 -21.50 -8.00 2.28
CA LEU A 126 -20.46 -7.82 3.31
C LEU A 126 -19.84 -6.41 3.26
N PRO A 127 -19.48 -5.82 2.10
CA PRO A 127 -18.90 -4.47 2.10
C PRO A 127 -19.82 -3.43 2.74
N THR A 128 -21.13 -3.47 2.48
CA THR A 128 -22.11 -2.55 3.06
C THR A 128 -22.14 -2.69 4.59
N ARG A 129 -22.21 -3.92 5.11
CA ARG A 129 -22.22 -4.16 6.56
C ARG A 129 -20.90 -3.77 7.23
N ALA A 130 -19.77 -4.12 6.61
CA ALA A 130 -18.45 -3.74 7.09
C ALA A 130 -18.31 -2.22 7.16
N GLY A 131 -18.76 -1.50 6.13
CA GLY A 131 -18.78 -0.04 6.10
C GLY A 131 -19.61 0.58 7.23
N ILE A 132 -20.76 -0.01 7.56
CA ILE A 132 -21.57 0.41 8.71
C ILE A 132 -20.81 0.15 10.02
N ALA A 133 -20.27 -1.06 10.21
CA ALA A 133 -19.60 -1.44 11.45
C ALA A 133 -18.38 -0.56 11.77
N ILE A 134 -17.49 -0.32 10.80
CA ILE A 134 -16.25 0.45 11.03
C ILE A 134 -16.49 1.96 11.18
N THR A 135 -17.67 2.45 10.82
CA THR A 135 -18.04 3.87 10.98
C THR A 135 -18.91 4.12 12.21
N ALA A 136 -19.57 3.08 12.73
CA ALA A 136 -20.40 3.18 13.92
C ALA A 136 -19.57 3.34 15.21
N ASP A 137 -18.43 2.66 15.30
CA ASP A 137 -17.59 2.67 16.50
C ASP A 137 -16.09 2.53 16.15
N VAL A 138 -15.27 3.38 16.77
CA VAL A 138 -13.81 3.34 16.66
C VAL A 138 -13.23 2.04 17.23
N ALA A 139 -13.77 1.53 18.34
CA ALA A 139 -13.31 0.30 18.95
C ALA A 139 -13.53 -0.90 18.01
N VAL A 140 -14.65 -0.93 17.28
CA VAL A 140 -14.94 -1.96 16.27
C VAL A 140 -13.94 -1.86 15.12
N ARG A 141 -13.67 -0.65 14.62
CA ARG A 141 -12.66 -0.45 13.57
C ARG A 141 -11.28 -0.93 14.01
N ASP A 142 -10.87 -0.57 15.22
CA ASP A 142 -9.54 -0.90 15.73
C ASP A 142 -9.40 -2.41 16.00
N ALA A 143 -10.47 -3.08 16.44
CA ALA A 143 -10.54 -4.54 16.50
C ALA A 143 -10.39 -5.20 15.11
N MET A 144 -10.99 -4.62 14.07
CA MET A 144 -10.82 -5.10 12.69
C MET A 144 -9.38 -4.94 12.18
N ILE A 145 -8.69 -3.86 12.58
CA ILE A 145 -7.26 -3.65 12.27
C ILE A 145 -6.40 -4.69 12.99
N ALA A 146 -6.69 -4.97 14.27
CA ALA A 146 -6.01 -6.00 15.04
C ALA A 146 -6.20 -7.40 14.44
N ALA A 147 -7.42 -7.74 14.00
CA ALA A 147 -7.70 -9.00 13.31
C ALA A 147 -6.94 -9.10 11.97
N ALA A 148 -6.93 -8.01 11.19
CA ALA A 148 -6.21 -7.94 9.93
C ALA A 148 -4.69 -8.14 10.08
N ALA A 149 -4.09 -7.72 11.21
CA ALA A 149 -2.68 -7.92 11.49
C ALA A 149 -2.27 -9.41 11.60
N GLN A 150 -3.21 -10.32 11.83
CA GLN A 150 -2.96 -11.76 11.91
C GLN A 150 -3.01 -12.45 10.54
N HIS A 151 -3.63 -11.82 9.53
CA HIS A 151 -3.87 -12.38 8.18
C HIS A 151 -3.46 -11.38 7.09
N THR A 152 -2.21 -10.93 7.15
CA THR A 152 -1.70 -9.73 6.48
C THR A 152 -2.00 -9.62 4.97
N ASP A 153 -1.81 -10.70 4.23
CA ASP A 153 -1.97 -10.76 2.77
C ASP A 153 -3.45 -10.74 2.36
N THR A 154 -4.24 -11.60 2.97
CA THR A 154 -5.67 -11.75 2.70
C THR A 154 -6.44 -10.52 3.18
N ALA A 155 -6.02 -9.93 4.30
CA ALA A 155 -6.61 -8.70 4.84
C ALA A 155 -6.42 -7.50 3.91
N ALA A 156 -5.22 -7.31 3.36
CA ALA A 156 -4.97 -6.21 2.43
C ALA A 156 -5.86 -6.30 1.19
N TYR A 157 -6.02 -7.51 0.63
CA TYR A 157 -6.92 -7.74 -0.50
C TYR A 157 -8.40 -7.53 -0.13
N LEU A 158 -8.84 -8.09 0.99
CA LEU A 158 -10.23 -8.00 1.46
C LEU A 158 -10.65 -6.54 1.69
N TRP A 159 -9.86 -5.78 2.45
CA TRP A 159 -10.17 -4.39 2.77
C TRP A 159 -10.08 -3.48 1.54
N THR A 160 -9.14 -3.75 0.62
CA THR A 160 -9.12 -3.09 -0.68
C THR A 160 -10.43 -3.37 -1.45
N HIS A 161 -10.89 -4.62 -1.51
CA HIS A 161 -12.14 -4.98 -2.19
C HIS A 161 -13.37 -4.30 -1.56
N ILE A 162 -13.49 -4.34 -0.23
CA ILE A 162 -14.58 -3.70 0.52
C ILE A 162 -14.61 -2.20 0.21
N ALA A 163 -13.46 -1.53 0.33
CA ALA A 163 -13.35 -0.09 0.10
C ALA A 163 -13.81 0.33 -1.31
N ARG A 164 -13.44 -0.42 -2.35
CA ARG A 164 -13.85 -0.12 -3.74
C ARG A 164 -15.37 -0.17 -3.95
N ARG A 165 -16.09 -0.92 -3.12
CA ARG A 165 -17.55 -1.08 -3.18
C ARG A 165 -18.31 -0.05 -2.33
N LEU A 166 -17.63 0.68 -1.46
CA LEU A 166 -18.20 1.70 -0.57
C LEU A 166 -18.09 3.11 -1.15
N ARG A 167 -18.74 4.11 -0.53
CA ARG A 167 -18.64 5.55 -0.88
C ARG A 167 -18.61 6.39 0.40
N GLY A 168 -18.07 7.60 0.33
CA GLY A 168 -18.03 8.54 1.46
C GLY A 168 -17.19 8.04 2.64
N GLN A 169 -17.59 8.42 3.85
CA GLN A 169 -16.88 8.09 5.08
C GLN A 169 -16.60 6.57 5.24
N PRO A 170 -17.56 5.65 4.99
CA PRO A 170 -17.26 4.21 5.03
C PRO A 170 -16.14 3.76 4.11
N ARG A 171 -16.02 4.36 2.91
CA ARG A 171 -14.91 4.05 2.00
C ARG A 171 -13.60 4.62 2.52
N ALA A 172 -13.60 5.85 3.03
CA ALA A 172 -12.40 6.47 3.58
C ALA A 172 -11.83 5.64 4.76
N GLU A 173 -12.69 5.18 5.68
CA GLU A 173 -12.27 4.31 6.78
C GLU A 173 -11.78 2.94 6.26
N ALA A 174 -12.50 2.31 5.32
CA ALA A 174 -12.07 1.02 4.76
C ALA A 174 -10.72 1.09 4.01
N LEU A 175 -10.46 2.18 3.27
CA LEU A 175 -9.15 2.42 2.65
C LEU A 175 -8.05 2.66 3.70
N THR A 176 -8.41 3.26 4.84
CA THR A 176 -7.48 3.45 5.96
C THR A 176 -7.06 2.11 6.55
N ILE A 177 -8.01 1.18 6.73
CA ILE A 177 -7.72 -0.18 7.17
C ILE A 177 -6.86 -0.90 6.12
N ALA A 178 -7.16 -0.77 4.83
CA ALA A 178 -6.32 -1.33 3.77
C ALA A 178 -4.88 -0.78 3.82
N ALA A 179 -4.71 0.53 4.06
CA ALA A 179 -3.39 1.13 4.23
C ALA A 179 -2.61 0.54 5.41
N ALA A 180 -3.28 0.30 6.55
CA ALA A 180 -2.68 -0.39 7.69
C ALA A 180 -2.26 -1.83 7.33
N CYS A 181 -3.10 -2.57 6.60
CA CYS A 181 -2.77 -3.92 6.13
C CYS A 181 -1.51 -3.94 5.25
N TYR A 182 -1.39 -3.00 4.32
CA TYR A 182 -0.18 -2.90 3.49
C TYR A 182 1.06 -2.47 4.30
N CYS A 183 0.90 -1.69 5.38
CA CYS A 183 2.01 -1.45 6.32
C CYS A 183 2.47 -2.75 6.99
N PHE A 184 1.53 -3.59 7.45
CA PHE A 184 1.84 -4.90 8.03
C PHE A 184 2.55 -5.82 7.02
N LEU A 185 2.20 -5.75 5.73
CA LEU A 185 2.89 -6.47 4.65
C LEU A 185 4.27 -5.91 4.28
N GLY A 186 4.62 -4.71 4.74
CA GLY A 186 5.83 -4.01 4.32
C GLY A 186 5.73 -3.30 2.96
N ASP A 187 4.55 -3.28 2.33
CA ASP A 187 4.31 -2.60 1.05
C ASP A 187 3.97 -1.12 1.30
N THR A 188 5.02 -0.31 1.48
CA THR A 188 4.88 1.14 1.71
C THR A 188 4.25 1.89 0.55
N VAL A 189 4.38 1.38 -0.68
CA VAL A 189 3.85 2.03 -1.88
C VAL A 189 2.34 1.90 -1.90
N ARG A 190 1.80 0.67 -1.76
CA ARG A 190 0.35 0.44 -1.66
C ARG A 190 -0.23 1.05 -0.40
N ALA A 191 0.48 1.01 0.73
CA ALA A 191 0.05 1.67 1.96
C ALA A 191 -0.12 3.18 1.76
N GLY A 192 0.87 3.84 1.13
CA GLY A 192 0.81 5.27 0.83
C GLY A 192 -0.31 5.62 -0.14
N ILE A 193 -0.47 4.86 -1.21
CA ILE A 193 -1.54 5.06 -2.20
C ILE A 193 -2.92 4.86 -1.58
N ALA A 194 -3.11 3.83 -0.75
CA ALA A 194 -4.36 3.58 -0.04
C ALA A 194 -4.71 4.73 0.92
N ALA A 195 -3.73 5.22 1.69
CA ALA A 195 -3.91 6.34 2.61
C ALA A 195 -4.22 7.65 1.87
N ASP A 196 -3.48 7.96 0.80
CA ASP A 196 -3.78 9.12 -0.05
C ASP A 196 -5.20 9.02 -0.67
N ALA A 197 -5.60 7.84 -1.13
CA ALA A 197 -6.95 7.60 -1.65
C ALA A 197 -8.05 7.74 -0.57
N ALA A 198 -7.74 7.42 0.70
CA ALA A 198 -8.68 7.59 1.82
C ALA A 198 -8.92 9.08 2.10
N LEU A 199 -7.85 9.87 2.12
CA LEU A 199 -7.93 11.32 2.31
C LEU A 199 -8.58 12.01 1.11
N GLY A 200 -8.30 11.54 -0.10
CA GLY A 200 -8.96 12.02 -1.32
C GLY A 200 -10.47 11.76 -1.32
N GLU A 201 -10.92 10.58 -0.85
CA GLU A 201 -12.35 10.28 -0.66
C GLU A 201 -12.98 11.24 0.35
N ALA A 202 -12.35 11.41 1.51
CA ALA A 202 -12.86 12.27 2.57
C ALA A 202 -13.01 13.72 2.08
N GLN A 203 -12.00 14.22 1.37
CA GLN A 203 -12.02 15.55 0.76
C GLN A 203 -13.13 15.68 -0.30
N ALA A 204 -13.22 14.73 -1.24
CA ALA A 204 -14.21 14.76 -2.31
C ALA A 204 -15.66 14.70 -1.81
N THR A 205 -15.88 14.00 -0.69
CA THR A 205 -17.21 13.83 -0.08
C THR A 205 -17.48 14.77 1.09
N GLN A 206 -16.55 15.68 1.38
CA GLN A 206 -16.63 16.63 2.49
C GLN A 206 -16.87 15.96 3.86
N THR A 207 -16.29 14.78 4.06
CA THR A 207 -16.32 14.06 5.33
C THR A 207 -15.02 14.28 6.12
N PRO A 208 -15.02 14.16 7.46
CA PRO A 208 -13.80 14.30 8.24
C PRO A 208 -12.73 13.29 7.79
N PRO A 209 -11.47 13.70 7.60
CA PRO A 209 -10.41 12.78 7.20
C PRO A 209 -10.12 11.78 8.33
N PRO A 210 -9.99 10.47 8.03
CA PRO A 210 -9.60 9.49 9.04
C PRO A 210 -8.24 9.85 9.64
N ARG A 211 -8.20 10.03 10.97
CA ARG A 211 -6.97 10.44 11.68
C ARG A 211 -5.83 9.46 11.47
N LEU A 212 -6.16 8.16 11.44
CA LEU A 212 -5.18 7.11 11.19
C LEU A 212 -4.58 7.22 9.78
N ALA A 213 -5.35 7.53 8.74
CA ALA A 213 -4.81 7.73 7.39
C ALA A 213 -3.82 8.90 7.33
N LEU A 214 -4.13 10.01 7.99
CA LEU A 214 -3.19 11.14 8.12
C LEU A 214 -1.90 10.70 8.79
N MET A 215 -1.99 10.01 9.93
CA MET A 215 -0.83 9.54 10.68
C MET A 215 0.03 8.57 9.88
N LEU A 216 -0.58 7.58 9.22
CA LEU A 216 0.12 6.62 8.36
C LEU A 216 0.86 7.32 7.23
N LEU A 217 0.19 8.24 6.55
CA LEU A 217 0.78 8.97 5.43
C LEU A 217 1.94 9.87 5.89
N THR A 218 1.80 10.55 7.02
CA THR A 218 2.89 11.33 7.62
C THR A 218 4.06 10.44 8.04
N ALA A 219 3.80 9.27 8.66
CA ALA A 219 4.83 8.30 9.04
C ALA A 219 5.61 7.79 7.82
N LEU A 220 4.90 7.39 6.75
CA LEU A 220 5.51 6.92 5.51
C LEU A 220 6.34 8.03 4.85
N ARG A 221 5.82 9.26 4.78
CA ARG A 221 6.54 10.41 4.20
C ARG A 221 7.76 10.85 5.01
N SER A 222 7.77 10.60 6.32
CA SER A 222 8.93 10.86 7.19
C SER A 222 9.98 9.75 7.17
N GLY A 223 9.76 8.68 6.39
CA GLY A 223 10.72 7.59 6.23
C GLY A 223 10.72 6.58 7.39
N LEU A 224 9.67 6.54 8.21
CA LEU A 224 9.52 5.47 9.20
C LEU A 224 9.41 4.12 8.50
N THR A 225 10.11 3.13 9.03
CA THR A 225 10.09 1.78 8.48
C THR A 225 8.72 1.13 8.69
N PRO A 226 8.27 0.24 7.78
CA PRO A 226 6.99 -0.46 7.93
C PRO A 226 6.86 -1.16 9.28
N HIS A 227 7.91 -1.86 9.72
CA HIS A 227 7.91 -2.55 11.00
C HIS A 227 7.70 -1.62 12.22
N GLN A 228 8.25 -0.39 12.19
CA GLN A 228 7.99 0.59 13.25
C GLN A 228 6.52 1.04 13.24
N ILE A 229 5.96 1.27 12.06
CA ILE A 229 4.56 1.66 11.88
C ILE A 229 3.64 0.53 12.34
N SER A 230 3.87 -0.70 11.86
CA SER A 230 3.13 -1.90 12.22
C SER A 230 3.09 -2.13 13.72
N ARG A 231 4.26 -2.04 14.38
CA ARG A 231 4.34 -2.18 15.84
C ARG A 231 3.51 -1.12 16.54
N ALA A 232 3.63 0.15 16.16
CA ALA A 232 2.87 1.23 16.77
C ALA A 232 1.35 1.05 16.61
N ILE A 233 0.88 0.53 15.48
CA ILE A 233 -0.53 0.23 15.26
C ILE A 233 -0.98 -0.92 16.19
N VAL A 234 -0.24 -2.03 16.21
CA VAL A 234 -0.58 -3.20 17.03
C VAL A 234 -0.59 -2.86 18.52
N ASP A 235 0.40 -2.10 18.99
CA ASP A 235 0.47 -1.66 20.38
C ASP A 235 -0.73 -0.77 20.73
N ALA A 236 -1.12 0.13 19.83
CA ALA A 236 -2.29 1.00 20.01
C ALA A 236 -3.61 0.22 20.04
N THR A 237 -3.76 -0.82 19.22
CA THR A 237 -4.99 -1.65 19.21
C THR A 237 -5.11 -2.60 20.40
N ASN A 238 -4.01 -2.90 21.09
CA ASN A 238 -3.96 -3.78 22.27
C ASN A 238 -4.02 -3.02 23.60
N SER A 239 -4.07 -1.69 23.59
CA SER A 239 -3.99 -0.83 24.78
C SER A 239 -5.35 -0.51 25.43
N ASP A 240 -6.42 -1.18 25.02
CA ASP A 240 -7.76 -1.14 25.62
C ASP A 240 -8.07 -2.42 26.43
#